data_AF-A0A2D7TE65-F1
#
_entry.id   AF-A0A2D7TE65-F1
#
_cell.length_a   1.000
_cell.length_b   1.000
_cell.length_c   1.000
_cell.angle_alpha   90.00
_cell.angle_beta   90.00
_cell.angle_gamma   90.00
#
_symmetry.space_group_name_H-M   'P 1'
#
loop_
_entity.id
_entity.type
_entity.pdbx_description
1 polymer ?
#
loop_
_entity_poly.entity_id
_entity_poly.type
_entity_poly.pdbx_seq_one_letter_code
_entity_poly.pdbx_strand_id
1 'polypeptide(L)'
;MFVFKYILILLSIILFSVSSYAKETKYSCKPKSAAAVRSNGIQVFKISGKEKPVEITIKDGEGLKSGYFIVNKSKYEILDLGTGKAYAFDRNEPWTHIQDIFFLDNNVLSFILAANASITRYLCNEIK
;
A
#
# COMPACT_ATOMS: atom_id res chain seq x y z
N MET A 1 -32.17 24.24 34.31
CA MET A 1 -31.73 22.84 34.14
C MET A 1 -31.70 22.35 32.68
N PHE A 2 -32.13 23.15 31.70
CA PHE A 2 -32.08 22.77 30.28
C PHE A 2 -30.72 23.06 29.61
N VAL A 3 -30.11 24.21 29.90
CA VAL A 3 -28.82 24.66 29.28
C VAL A 3 -27.67 23.68 29.55
N PHE A 4 -27.58 23.16 30.78
CA PHE A 4 -26.56 22.17 31.16
C PHE A 4 -26.68 20.85 30.37
N LYS A 5 -27.91 20.46 30.01
CA LYS A 5 -28.18 19.24 29.24
C LYS A 5 -27.69 19.37 27.80
N TYR A 6 -27.87 20.54 27.18
CA TYR A 6 -27.36 20.83 25.84
C TYR A 6 -25.83 20.93 25.81
N ILE A 7 -25.21 21.50 26.84
CA ILE A 7 -23.74 21.54 26.95
C ILE A 7 -23.17 20.12 27.05
N LEU A 8 -23.79 19.23 27.83
CA LEU A 8 -23.38 17.82 27.94
C LEU A 8 -23.54 17.05 26.62
N ILE A 9 -24.61 17.31 25.86
CA ILE A 9 -24.82 16.70 24.53
C ILE A 9 -23.80 17.24 23.52
N LEU A 10 -23.48 18.53 23.56
CA LEU A 10 -22.47 19.12 22.69
C LEU A 10 -21.07 18.56 23.02
N LEU A 11 -20.75 18.42 24.31
CA LEU A 11 -19.49 17.85 24.77
C LEU A 11 -19.36 16.38 24.37
N SER A 12 -20.44 15.60 24.44
CA SER A 12 -20.42 14.20 24.02
C SER A 12 -20.19 14.07 22.52
N ILE A 13 -20.82 14.90 21.68
CA ILE A 13 -20.59 14.89 20.23
C ILE A 13 -19.13 15.21 19.88
N ILE A 14 -18.51 16.17 20.58
CA ILE A 14 -17.10 16.54 20.38
C ILE A 14 -16.15 15.44 20.88
N LEU A 15 -16.49 14.76 21.97
CA LEU A 15 -15.71 13.62 22.48
C LEU A 15 -15.81 12.37 21.59
N PHE A 16 -16.92 12.19 20.86
CA PHE A 16 -17.06 11.12 19.87
C PHE A 16 -16.42 11.46 18.52
N SER A 17 -16.10 12.73 18.24
CA SER A 17 -15.37 13.13 17.02
C SER A 17 -13.86 13.02 17.18
N VAL A 18 -13.37 11.92 17.76
CA VAL A 18 -11.95 11.57 17.66
C VAL A 18 -11.70 11.27 16.19
N SER A 19 -11.08 12.20 15.49
CA SER A 19 -10.64 12.04 14.12
C SER A 19 -9.71 10.83 14.06
N SER A 20 -10.21 9.72 13.53
CA SER A 20 -9.40 8.56 13.18
C SER A 20 -8.53 8.95 11.99
N TYR A 21 -7.42 9.62 12.25
CA TYR A 21 -6.45 9.95 11.22
C TYR A 21 -5.96 8.67 10.56
N ALA A 22 -5.96 8.66 9.23
CA ALA A 22 -5.37 7.57 8.46
C ALA A 22 -3.90 7.40 8.84
N LYS A 23 -3.55 6.21 9.33
CA LYS A 23 -2.17 5.86 9.66
C LYS A 23 -1.36 5.82 8.36
N GLU A 24 -0.16 6.40 8.42
CA GLU A 24 0.82 6.34 7.34
C GLU A 24 2.02 5.52 7.81
N THR A 25 2.44 4.54 7.01
CA THR A 25 3.60 3.70 7.28
C THR A 25 4.53 3.72 6.09
N LYS A 26 5.83 3.91 6.32
CA LYS A 26 6.83 4.04 5.26
C LYS A 26 7.71 2.80 5.20
N TYR A 27 8.14 2.44 4.00
CA TYR A 27 8.97 1.28 3.75
C TYR A 27 10.07 1.57 2.74
N SER A 28 11.22 0.93 2.94
CA SER A 28 12.32 0.87 1.98
C SER A 28 12.34 -0.50 1.32
N CYS A 29 12.10 -0.53 0.01
CA CYS A 29 11.83 -1.75 -0.74
C CYS A 29 12.95 -2.05 -1.73
N LYS A 30 13.48 -3.27 -1.67
CA LYS A 30 14.49 -3.75 -2.63
C LYS A 30 13.89 -4.82 -3.54
N PRO A 31 14.14 -4.74 -4.86
CA PRO A 31 13.75 -5.80 -5.76
C PRO A 31 14.54 -7.08 -5.46
N LYS A 32 13.90 -8.25 -5.56
CA LYS A 32 14.52 -9.55 -5.28
C LYS A 32 14.52 -10.49 -6.46
N SER A 33 13.45 -10.46 -7.23
CA SER A 33 13.31 -11.28 -8.42
C SER A 33 12.38 -10.58 -9.40
N ALA A 34 12.63 -10.77 -10.69
CA ALA A 34 11.74 -10.31 -11.74
C ALA A 34 11.50 -11.43 -12.76
N ALA A 35 10.38 -11.35 -13.46
CA ALA A 35 10.12 -12.14 -14.65
C ALA A 35 9.62 -11.21 -15.75
N ALA A 36 10.01 -11.46 -17.00
CA ALA A 36 9.57 -10.67 -18.13
C ALA A 36 9.34 -11.52 -19.37
N VAL A 37 8.32 -11.15 -20.14
CA VAL A 37 8.05 -11.74 -21.44
C VAL A 37 9.00 -11.15 -22.48
N ARG A 38 9.64 -12.01 -23.27
CA ARG A 38 10.56 -11.68 -24.36
C ARG A 38 10.18 -12.48 -25.61
N SER A 39 10.80 -12.15 -26.74
CA SER A 39 10.55 -12.83 -28.03
C SER A 39 10.83 -14.34 -27.98
N ASN A 40 11.69 -14.79 -27.07
CA ASN A 40 12.06 -16.19 -26.87
C ASN A 40 11.40 -16.85 -25.64
N GLY A 41 10.35 -16.25 -25.07
CA GLY A 41 9.59 -16.79 -23.94
C GLY A 41 9.71 -15.96 -22.66
N ILE A 42 9.38 -16.58 -21.52
CA ILE A 42 9.44 -15.94 -20.20
C ILE A 42 10.84 -16.12 -19.63
N GLN A 43 11.48 -15.02 -19.25
CA GLN A 43 12.77 -15.03 -18.58
C GLN A 43 12.61 -14.62 -17.12
N VAL A 44 13.29 -15.33 -16.22
CA VAL A 44 13.27 -15.07 -14.76
C VAL A 44 14.66 -14.64 -14.31
N PHE A 45 14.71 -13.58 -13.53
CA PHE A 45 15.93 -12.94 -13.04
C PHE A 45 15.95 -12.94 -11.52
N LYS A 46 17.08 -13.39 -10.95
CA LYS A 46 17.40 -13.12 -9.54
C LYS A 46 18.12 -11.79 -9.47
N ILE A 47 17.59 -10.86 -8.69
CA ILE A 47 18.17 -9.53 -8.53
C ILE A 47 19.05 -9.56 -7.28
N SER A 48 20.35 -9.39 -7.49
CA SER A 48 21.38 -9.52 -6.46
C SER A 48 22.28 -8.28 -6.34
N GLY A 49 21.96 -7.22 -7.09
CA GLY A 49 22.78 -6.03 -7.23
C GLY A 49 22.59 -4.99 -6.12
N LYS A 50 23.11 -3.79 -6.41
CA LYS A 50 22.97 -2.59 -5.58
C LYS A 50 21.84 -1.69 -6.10
N GLU A 51 20.75 -2.28 -6.57
CA GLU A 51 19.61 -1.52 -7.06
C GLU A 51 19.14 -0.56 -5.97
N LYS A 52 18.92 0.71 -6.36
CA LYS A 52 18.44 1.71 -5.42
C LYS A 52 17.09 1.26 -4.87
N PRO A 53 16.90 1.27 -3.54
CA PRO A 53 15.61 0.94 -2.97
C PRO A 53 14.55 1.94 -3.43
N VAL A 54 13.32 1.46 -3.56
CA VAL A 54 12.13 2.27 -3.81
C VAL A 54 11.48 2.57 -2.47
N GLU A 55 11.06 3.81 -2.26
CA GLU A 55 10.32 4.19 -1.07
C GLU A 55 8.82 4.03 -1.30
N ILE A 56 8.20 3.32 -0.38
CA ILE A 56 6.77 3.07 -0.37
C ILE A 56 6.15 3.73 0.84
N THR A 57 4.99 4.36 0.67
CA THR A 57 4.13 4.77 1.78
C THR A 57 2.79 4.06 1.65
N ILE A 58 2.40 3.31 2.67
CA ILE A 58 1.04 2.78 2.81
C ILE A 58 0.28 3.75 3.69
N LYS A 59 -0.85 4.24 3.17
CA LYS A 59 -1.78 5.09 3.90
C LYS A 59 -3.10 4.35 4.06
N ASP A 60 -3.54 4.18 5.30
CA ASP A 60 -4.81 3.54 5.59
C ASP A 60 -5.99 4.38 5.06
N GLY A 61 -7.14 3.73 4.87
CA GLY A 61 -8.38 4.43 4.52
C GLY A 61 -8.84 5.35 5.66
N GLU A 62 -9.49 6.46 5.30
CA GLU A 62 -10.11 7.38 6.27
C GLU A 62 -11.63 7.41 6.05
N GLY A 63 -12.40 6.94 7.03
CA GLY A 63 -13.84 6.79 6.90
C GLY A 63 -14.21 5.80 5.79
N LEU A 64 -14.93 6.28 4.76
CA LEU A 64 -15.33 5.49 3.58
C LEU A 64 -14.29 5.53 2.44
N LYS A 65 -13.18 6.24 2.61
CA LYS A 65 -12.15 6.36 1.56
C LYS A 65 -11.25 5.13 1.56
N SER A 66 -10.93 4.63 0.38
CA SER A 66 -9.93 3.58 0.18
C SER A 66 -8.56 4.00 0.71
N GLY A 67 -7.79 3.02 1.19
CA GLY A 67 -6.36 3.20 1.48
C GLY A 67 -5.55 3.35 0.20
N TYR A 68 -4.30 3.79 0.33
CA TYR A 68 -3.41 4.01 -0.80
C TYR A 68 -2.05 3.38 -0.58
N PHE A 69 -1.53 2.79 -1.65
CA PHE A 69 -0.17 2.32 -1.78
C PHE A 69 0.57 3.33 -2.66
N ILE A 70 1.51 4.07 -2.09
CA ILE A 70 2.20 5.17 -2.79
C ILE A 70 3.62 4.70 -3.08
N VAL A 71 3.98 4.65 -4.37
CA VAL A 71 5.31 4.28 -4.85
C VAL A 71 5.97 5.55 -5.37
N ASN A 72 6.95 6.10 -4.66
CA ASN A 72 7.51 7.42 -4.94
C ASN A 72 6.43 8.53 -5.06
N LYS A 73 6.04 8.90 -6.30
CA LYS A 73 5.01 9.91 -6.60
C LYS A 73 3.71 9.32 -7.18
N SER A 74 3.71 8.03 -7.53
CA SER A 74 2.56 7.34 -8.09
C SER A 74 1.69 6.77 -6.97
N LYS A 75 0.37 6.91 -7.11
CA LYS A 75 -0.60 6.61 -6.07
C LYS A 75 -1.56 5.52 -6.57
N TYR A 76 -1.55 4.39 -5.88
CA TYR A 76 -2.36 3.22 -6.22
C TYR A 76 -3.45 3.04 -5.17
N GLU A 77 -4.70 2.95 -5.58
CA GLU A 77 -5.84 2.70 -4.69
C GLU A 77 -5.84 1.24 -4.24
N ILE A 78 -5.83 1.00 -2.93
CA ILE A 78 -5.84 -0.35 -2.37
C ILE A 78 -7.25 -0.93 -2.47
N LEU A 79 -7.34 -2.11 -3.07
CA LEU A 79 -8.52 -2.96 -3.09
C LEU A 79 -8.22 -4.23 -2.31
N ASP A 80 -8.92 -4.40 -1.19
CA ASP A 80 -8.99 -5.68 -0.49
C ASP A 80 -10.17 -6.49 -1.04
N LEU A 81 -9.88 -7.66 -1.59
CA LEU A 81 -10.90 -8.56 -2.14
C LEU A 81 -11.41 -9.57 -1.08
N GLY A 82 -10.99 -9.46 0.18
CA GLY A 82 -11.42 -10.36 1.26
C GLY A 82 -10.82 -11.77 1.15
N THR A 83 -9.87 -11.99 0.24
CA THR A 83 -9.21 -13.28 -0.01
C THR A 83 -7.86 -13.42 0.72
N GLY A 84 -7.53 -12.47 1.59
CA GLY A 84 -6.21 -12.38 2.24
C GLY A 84 -5.12 -11.83 1.31
N LYS A 85 -5.47 -11.41 0.09
CA LYS A 85 -4.57 -10.75 -0.86
C LYS A 85 -5.13 -9.39 -1.23
N ALA A 86 -4.32 -8.36 -1.01
CA ALA A 86 -4.63 -7.01 -1.44
C ALA A 86 -3.98 -6.69 -2.80
N TYR A 87 -4.66 -5.84 -3.55
CA TYR A 87 -4.21 -5.29 -4.83
C TYR A 87 -4.17 -3.78 -4.70
N ALA A 88 -3.32 -3.11 -5.50
CA ALA A 88 -3.41 -1.67 -5.65
C ALA A 88 -3.20 -1.28 -7.11
N PHE A 89 -4.02 -0.37 -7.63
CA PHE A 89 -3.94 0.06 -9.02
C PHE A 89 -4.17 1.58 -9.15
N ASP A 90 -3.57 2.18 -10.17
CA ASP A 90 -3.87 3.56 -10.57
C ASP A 90 -4.87 3.49 -11.72
N ARG A 91 -6.03 4.16 -11.56
CA ARG A 91 -7.08 4.18 -12.58
C ARG A 91 -6.62 4.88 -13.86
N ASN A 92 -5.64 5.78 -13.77
CA ASN A 92 -5.09 6.49 -14.91
C ASN A 92 -4.01 5.68 -15.64
N GLU A 93 -3.36 4.74 -14.94
CA GLU A 93 -2.31 3.88 -15.48
C GLU A 93 -2.59 2.40 -15.19
N PRO A 94 -3.71 1.82 -15.68
CA PRO A 94 -4.12 0.46 -15.33
C PRO A 94 -3.14 -0.64 -15.78
N TRP A 95 -2.26 -0.34 -16.74
CA TRP A 95 -1.17 -1.22 -17.18
C TRP A 95 -0.04 -1.35 -16.15
N THR A 96 0.00 -0.49 -15.12
CA THR A 96 0.90 -0.58 -13.97
C THR A 96 0.08 -0.85 -12.71
N HIS A 97 0.30 -1.99 -12.07
CA HIS A 97 -0.45 -2.35 -10.87
C HIS A 97 0.36 -3.19 -9.91
N ILE A 98 -0.06 -3.17 -8.65
CA ILE A 98 0.56 -3.83 -7.53
C ILE A 98 -0.34 -4.99 -7.11
N GLN A 99 0.24 -6.16 -6.97
CA GLN A 99 -0.47 -7.38 -6.60
C GLN A 99 0.23 -8.10 -5.47
N ASP A 100 -0.47 -9.06 -4.88
CA ASP A 100 0.10 -10.00 -3.90
C ASP A 100 0.80 -9.22 -2.77
N ILE A 101 0.11 -8.21 -2.25
CA ILE A 101 0.57 -7.36 -1.14
C ILE A 101 0.28 -8.11 0.16
N PHE A 102 1.31 -8.49 0.90
CA PHE A 102 1.18 -9.16 2.20
C PHE A 102 2.43 -8.98 3.05
N PHE A 103 2.30 -9.28 4.34
CA PHE A 103 3.43 -9.32 5.27
C PHE A 103 3.92 -10.77 5.42
N LEU A 104 5.24 -10.93 5.39
CA LEU A 104 5.90 -12.16 5.80
C LEU A 104 5.90 -12.27 7.34
N ASP A 105 6.15 -13.46 7.87
CA ASP A 105 6.14 -13.76 9.32
C ASP A 105 7.07 -12.85 10.16
N ASN A 106 8.09 -12.24 9.53
CA ASN A 106 9.04 -11.33 10.15
C ASN A 106 8.68 -9.83 9.96
N ASN A 107 7.42 -9.51 9.66
CA ASN A 107 6.91 -8.16 9.39
C ASN A 107 7.54 -7.48 8.15
N VAL A 108 8.22 -8.23 7.28
CA VAL A 108 8.69 -7.71 5.99
C VAL A 108 7.51 -7.64 5.03
N LEU A 109 7.21 -6.46 4.54
CA LEU A 109 6.22 -6.27 3.49
C LEU A 109 6.75 -6.85 2.17
N SER A 110 5.93 -7.66 1.49
CA SER A 110 6.19 -8.14 0.14
C SER A 110 5.07 -7.73 -0.80
N PHE A 111 5.43 -7.38 -2.03
CA PHE A 111 4.49 -7.13 -3.11
C PHE A 111 5.12 -7.43 -4.46
N ILE A 112 4.27 -7.56 -5.48
CA ILE A 112 4.66 -7.61 -6.88
C ILE A 112 4.25 -6.32 -7.57
N LEU A 113 5.18 -5.65 -8.25
CA LEU A 113 4.87 -4.61 -9.23
C LEU A 113 4.84 -5.22 -10.62
N ALA A 114 3.71 -5.10 -11.30
CA ALA A 114 3.55 -5.47 -12.70
C ALA A 114 3.57 -4.21 -13.58
N ALA A 115 4.47 -4.17 -14.56
CA ALA A 115 4.58 -3.08 -15.53
C ALA A 115 5.18 -3.61 -16.85
N ASN A 116 4.65 -3.16 -17.99
CA ASN A 116 5.23 -3.37 -19.33
C ASN A 116 5.68 -4.82 -19.61
N ALA A 117 4.76 -5.78 -19.43
CA ALA A 117 5.01 -7.22 -19.61
C ALA A 117 6.14 -7.80 -18.72
N SER A 118 6.41 -7.14 -17.60
CA SER A 118 7.33 -7.60 -16.56
C SER A 118 6.66 -7.54 -15.19
N ILE A 119 7.09 -8.42 -14.30
CA ILE A 119 6.70 -8.45 -12.90
C ILE A 119 7.97 -8.45 -12.06
N THR A 120 7.98 -7.69 -10.97
CA THR A 120 9.10 -7.63 -10.03
C THR A 120 8.59 -7.77 -8.60
N ARG A 121 9.16 -8.72 -7.85
CA ARG A 121 8.88 -8.88 -6.42
C ARG A 121 9.82 -8.00 -5.60
N TYR A 122 9.22 -7.25 -4.69
CA TYR A 122 9.91 -6.42 -3.71
C TYR A 122 9.78 -7.02 -2.32
N LEU A 123 10.84 -6.84 -1.53
CA LEU A 123 10.84 -7.04 -0.09
C LEU A 123 11.21 -5.73 0.58
N CYS A 124 10.47 -5.41 1.63
CA CYS A 124 10.43 -4.08 2.19
C CYS A 124 10.61 -4.11 3.70
N ASN A 125 11.49 -3.25 4.19
CA ASN A 125 11.65 -3.02 5.62
C ASN A 125 10.97 -1.70 5.98
N GLU A 126 10.23 -1.68 7.07
CA GLU A 126 9.62 -0.47 7.60
C GLU A 126 10.72 0.55 7.94
N ILE A 127 10.49 1.80 7.55
CA ILE A 127 11.31 2.95 7.93
C ILE A 127 10.68 3.52 9.20
N LYS A 128 11.36 3.33 10.33
CA LYS A 128 10.96 3.92 11.62
C LYS A 128 11.21 5.41 11.66
#